data_AF-A0A7S3W2S2-F1
#
_entry.id   AF-A0A7S3W2S2-F1
#
_cell.length_a   1.000
_cell.length_b   1.000
_cell.length_c   1.000
_cell.angle_alpha   90.00
_cell.angle_beta   90.00
_cell.angle_gamma   90.00
#
_symmetry.space_group_name_H-M   'P 1'
#
loop_
_entity.id
_entity.type
_entity.pdbx_description
1 polymer ?
#
loop_
_entity_poly.entity_id
_entity_poly.type
_entity_poly.pdbx_seq_one_letter_code
_entity_poly.pdbx_strand_id
1 'polypeptide(L)'
;RVEAATAAAAAAEAVEAILSGVSEACCVKWEPLPDTPTMYADPDTIYGELEPQPGLRLVPPVRLLRSEWVVARAAQLRAVPADRRRALTLPRRQELEVLEPSAYYSAEEVKALPRGPRNAGFPMAVLAVSHSWESEEHPDPHGRTLLMLADAITTAQAIQVSKGPYTWQTLPSRVAVFFDFCSLFQPPRAKEEPPIGEGPTMALRAALTRMQVWYAHQLTTCAGAARQAARGGERPLHGASCGQVLLRHRR
;
A
#
# COMPACT_ATOMS: atom_id res chain seq x y z
N ARG A 1 19.27 20.83 3.21
CA ARG A 1 18.33 21.62 2.38
C ARG A 1 18.63 21.47 0.90
N VAL A 2 19.90 21.63 0.49
CA VAL A 2 20.34 21.35 -0.89
C VAL A 2 20.17 19.86 -1.22
N GLU A 3 20.64 18.95 -0.36
CA GLU A 3 20.59 17.49 -0.61
C GLU A 3 19.18 16.89 -0.80
N ALA A 4 18.18 17.34 -0.02
CA ALA A 4 16.80 16.85 -0.15
C ALA A 4 16.09 17.44 -1.39
N ALA A 5 16.41 18.69 -1.75
CA ALA A 5 15.89 19.31 -2.97
C ALA A 5 16.53 18.71 -4.22
N THR A 6 17.82 18.37 -4.16
CA THR A 6 18.52 17.64 -5.25
C THR A 6 18.03 16.21 -5.37
N ALA A 7 17.69 15.53 -4.26
CA ALA A 7 17.08 14.20 -4.31
C ALA A 7 15.69 14.22 -4.95
N ALA A 8 14.86 15.23 -4.64
CA ALA A 8 13.56 15.41 -5.29
C ALA A 8 13.67 15.75 -6.78
N ALA A 9 14.66 16.56 -7.18
CA ALA A 9 14.92 16.89 -8.58
C ALA A 9 15.47 15.69 -9.37
N ALA A 10 16.40 14.92 -8.77
CA ALA A 10 16.92 13.69 -9.36
C ALA A 10 15.84 12.60 -9.46
N ALA A 11 14.92 12.54 -8.50
CA ALA A 11 13.76 11.66 -8.57
C ALA A 11 12.82 12.07 -9.69
N ALA A 12 12.57 13.37 -9.89
CA ALA A 12 11.77 13.85 -11.02
C ALA A 12 12.42 13.48 -12.37
N GLU A 13 13.74 13.60 -12.50
CA GLU A 13 14.48 13.24 -13.72
C GLU A 13 14.52 11.72 -13.96
N ALA A 14 14.68 10.91 -12.91
CA ALA A 14 14.64 9.46 -13.00
C ALA A 14 13.23 8.91 -13.22
N VAL A 15 12.20 9.54 -12.67
CA VAL A 15 10.80 9.27 -13.01
C VAL A 15 10.59 9.54 -14.50
N GLU A 16 11.04 10.68 -15.03
CA GLU A 16 10.98 10.98 -16.47
C GLU A 16 11.73 9.95 -17.33
N ALA A 17 12.89 9.49 -16.91
CA ALA A 17 13.62 8.43 -17.61
C ALA A 17 12.81 7.11 -17.68
N ILE A 18 12.12 6.74 -16.59
CA ILE A 18 11.23 5.57 -16.56
C ILE A 18 9.99 5.81 -17.42
N LEU A 19 9.44 7.02 -17.44
CA LEU A 19 8.26 7.35 -18.25
C LEU A 19 8.60 7.40 -19.76
N SER A 20 9.80 7.85 -20.13
CA SER A 20 10.25 8.04 -21.52
C SER A 20 10.83 6.77 -22.17
N GLY A 21 11.50 5.88 -21.42
CA GLY A 21 11.98 4.58 -21.92
C GLY A 21 10.86 3.59 -22.29
N VAL A 22 9.61 3.97 -22.03
CA VAL A 22 8.39 3.17 -22.15
C VAL A 22 7.60 3.67 -23.36
N SER A 23 8.25 4.05 -24.46
CA SER A 23 7.60 4.56 -25.68
C SER A 23 7.49 3.51 -26.79
N GLU A 24 8.47 2.64 -27.01
CA GLU A 24 8.59 1.88 -28.28
C GLU A 24 7.90 0.50 -28.39
N ALA A 25 7.17 0.01 -27.38
CA ALA A 25 6.57 -1.34 -27.42
C ALA A 25 5.03 -1.34 -27.59
N CYS A 26 4.63 -1.44 -28.86
CA CYS A 26 3.42 -1.97 -29.50
C CYS A 26 2.02 -1.95 -28.82
N CYS A 27 1.05 -1.54 -29.65
CA CYS A 27 -0.39 -1.42 -29.46
C CYS A 27 -1.12 -2.78 -29.35
N VAL A 28 -0.94 -3.52 -28.25
CA VAL A 28 -1.85 -4.64 -27.95
C VAL A 28 -3.09 -4.09 -27.27
N LYS A 29 -4.27 -4.38 -27.82
CA LYS A 29 -5.55 -4.06 -27.19
C LYS A 29 -5.59 -4.74 -25.81
N TRP A 30 -5.60 -3.93 -24.75
CA TRP A 30 -5.74 -4.42 -23.39
C TRP A 30 -7.14 -5.02 -23.20
N GLU A 31 -7.20 -6.27 -22.76
CA GLU A 31 -8.43 -6.96 -22.38
C GLU A 31 -8.29 -7.45 -20.94
N PRO A 32 -9.15 -6.98 -20.01
CA PRO A 32 -9.04 -7.33 -18.59
C PRO A 32 -9.02 -8.84 -18.39
N LEU A 33 -8.20 -9.31 -17.43
CA LEU A 33 -8.24 -10.70 -17.01
C LEU A 33 -9.68 -11.06 -16.62
N PRO A 34 -10.23 -12.17 -17.14
CA PRO A 34 -11.64 -12.49 -16.96
C PRO A 34 -11.95 -12.71 -15.47
N ASP A 35 -13.12 -12.22 -15.05
CA ASP A 35 -13.65 -12.54 -13.73
C ASP A 35 -13.89 -14.04 -13.63
N THR A 36 -13.14 -14.72 -12.76
CA THR A 36 -13.36 -16.13 -12.48
C THR A 36 -14.23 -16.30 -11.24
N PRO A 37 -15.04 -17.37 -11.16
CA PRO A 37 -15.82 -17.66 -9.94
C PRO A 37 -14.97 -17.78 -8.67
N THR A 38 -13.66 -18.07 -8.83
CA THR A 38 -12.68 -18.24 -7.75
C THR A 38 -11.82 -17.01 -7.50
N MET A 39 -12.02 -15.90 -8.21
CA MET A 39 -11.21 -14.68 -8.13
C MET A 39 -10.98 -14.17 -6.71
N TYR A 40 -11.97 -14.32 -5.82
CA TYR A 40 -11.87 -13.86 -4.43
C TYR A 40 -11.34 -14.91 -3.46
N ALA A 41 -10.93 -16.09 -3.93
CA ALA A 41 -10.46 -17.19 -3.10
C ALA A 41 -9.10 -17.74 -3.56
N ASP A 42 -8.78 -17.62 -4.84
CA ASP A 42 -7.56 -18.13 -5.44
C ASP A 42 -6.38 -17.16 -5.23
N PRO A 43 -5.34 -17.53 -4.44
CA PRO A 43 -4.20 -16.65 -4.18
C PRO A 43 -3.44 -16.25 -5.45
N ASP A 44 -3.51 -17.02 -6.54
CA ASP A 44 -2.89 -16.66 -7.82
C ASP A 44 -3.50 -15.38 -8.40
N THR A 45 -4.73 -15.03 -8.02
CA THR A 45 -5.35 -13.73 -8.34
C THR A 45 -4.54 -12.58 -7.76
N ILE A 46 -4.10 -12.69 -6.50
CA ILE A 46 -3.27 -11.66 -5.86
C ILE A 46 -1.88 -11.62 -6.48
N TYR A 47 -1.28 -12.78 -6.72
CA TYR A 47 0.07 -12.84 -7.30
C TYR A 47 0.12 -12.29 -8.72
N GLY A 48 -0.90 -12.55 -9.55
CA GLY A 48 -0.97 -12.03 -10.92
C GLY A 48 -1.09 -10.52 -11.02
N GLU A 49 -1.56 -9.83 -9.97
CA GLU A 49 -1.58 -8.35 -9.93
C GLU A 49 -0.21 -7.73 -9.60
N LEU A 50 0.74 -8.54 -9.10
CA LEU A 50 2.11 -8.13 -8.77
C LEU A 50 3.09 -8.37 -9.91
N GLU A 51 2.64 -9.05 -10.96
CA GLU A 51 3.42 -9.39 -12.15
C GLU A 51 3.01 -8.48 -13.32
N PRO A 52 3.91 -8.23 -14.28
CA PRO A 52 3.52 -7.66 -15.56
C PRO A 52 2.49 -8.58 -16.24
N GLN A 53 1.33 -8.04 -16.62
CA GLN A 53 0.30 -8.85 -17.27
C GLN A 53 0.52 -8.90 -18.79
N PRO A 54 0.13 -10.01 -19.47
CA PRO A 54 0.17 -10.08 -20.93
C PRO A 54 -0.62 -8.92 -21.56
N GLY A 55 0.02 -8.13 -22.42
CA GLY A 55 -0.59 -6.93 -23.04
C GLY A 55 -0.49 -5.64 -22.21
N LEU A 56 0.00 -5.72 -20.96
CA LEU A 56 0.54 -4.57 -20.24
C LEU A 56 2.06 -4.53 -20.44
N ARG A 57 2.65 -3.33 -20.47
CA ARG A 57 4.12 -3.18 -20.50
C ARG A 57 4.75 -3.82 -19.24
N LEU A 58 6.08 -3.97 -19.19
CA LEU A 58 6.90 -4.63 -18.15
C LEU A 58 6.69 -4.19 -16.68
N VAL A 59 5.71 -3.34 -16.38
CA VAL A 59 5.44 -2.80 -15.06
C VAL A 59 4.18 -3.43 -14.49
N PRO A 60 4.22 -3.99 -13.26
CA PRO A 60 3.04 -4.63 -12.68
C PRO A 60 1.94 -3.62 -12.35
N PRO A 61 0.66 -4.01 -12.43
CA PRO A 61 -0.47 -3.16 -12.04
C PRO A 61 -0.38 -2.68 -10.60
N VAL A 62 0.18 -3.49 -9.69
CA VAL A 62 0.25 -3.19 -8.26
C VAL A 62 1.64 -3.46 -7.69
N ARG A 63 2.03 -2.66 -6.68
CA ARG A 63 3.13 -2.98 -5.75
C ARG A 63 2.65 -3.07 -4.31
N LEU A 64 3.29 -3.92 -3.52
CA LEU A 64 3.01 -4.03 -2.09
C LEU A 64 4.21 -3.57 -1.27
N LEU A 65 3.95 -2.68 -0.32
CA LEU A 65 4.96 -2.16 0.58
C LEU A 65 5.40 -3.23 1.58
N ARG A 66 6.66 -3.19 1.98
CA ARG A 66 7.17 -3.97 3.09
C ARG A 66 6.69 -3.40 4.41
N SER A 67 6.08 -4.23 5.26
CA SER A 67 5.67 -3.82 6.62
C SER A 67 6.83 -3.20 7.42
N GLU A 68 8.03 -3.75 7.30
CA GLU A 68 9.24 -3.27 7.94
C GLU A 68 9.63 -1.86 7.48
N TRP A 69 9.44 -1.57 6.19
CA TRP A 69 9.67 -0.23 5.63
C TRP A 69 8.62 0.76 6.12
N VAL A 70 7.34 0.37 6.14
CA VAL A 70 6.23 1.20 6.65
C VAL A 70 6.49 1.60 8.10
N VAL A 71 6.88 0.65 8.96
CA VAL A 71 7.21 0.90 10.37
C VAL A 71 8.43 1.82 10.51
N ALA A 72 9.49 1.59 9.72
CA ALA A 72 10.68 2.43 9.74
C ALA A 72 10.37 3.87 9.29
N ARG A 73 9.58 4.05 8.22
CA ARG A 73 9.16 5.36 7.73
C ARG A 73 8.32 6.11 8.76
N ALA A 74 7.41 5.41 9.44
CA ALA A 74 6.63 5.99 10.54
C ALA A 74 7.53 6.43 11.71
N ALA A 75 8.58 5.65 12.04
CA ALA A 75 9.55 6.04 13.06
C ALA A 75 10.31 7.33 12.68
N GLN A 76 10.76 7.44 11.43
CA GLN A 76 11.37 8.67 10.91
C GLN A 76 10.41 9.87 11.04
N LEU A 77 9.13 9.67 10.68
CA LEU A 77 8.11 10.71 10.77
C LEU A 77 7.84 11.17 12.22
N ARG A 78 7.91 10.25 13.20
CA ARG A 78 7.79 10.59 14.62
C ARG A 78 8.96 11.43 15.13
N ALA A 79 10.16 11.17 14.62
CA ALA A 79 11.37 11.84 15.06
C ALA A 79 11.45 13.32 14.61
N VAL A 80 10.66 13.73 13.62
CA VAL A 80 10.62 15.12 13.16
C VAL A 80 9.43 15.90 13.75
N PRO A 81 9.62 17.21 14.03
CA PRO A 81 8.54 18.12 14.37
C PRO A 81 7.41 18.15 13.33
N ALA A 82 6.18 18.42 13.77
CA ALA A 82 4.97 18.32 12.96
C ALA A 82 4.99 19.20 11.69
N ASP A 83 5.59 20.39 11.76
CA ASP A 83 5.79 21.32 10.65
C ASP A 83 6.74 20.78 9.57
N ARG A 84 7.57 19.79 9.91
CA ARG A 84 8.54 19.16 8.98
C ARG A 84 8.10 17.80 8.46
N ARG A 85 6.97 17.27 8.94
CA ARG A 85 6.47 15.93 8.56
C ARG A 85 6.09 15.81 7.10
N ARG A 86 5.69 16.92 6.45
CA ARG A 86 5.27 16.92 5.04
C ARG A 86 6.35 16.37 4.09
N ALA A 87 7.63 16.58 4.40
CA ALA A 87 8.73 16.05 3.59
C ALA A 87 8.91 14.52 3.73
N LEU A 88 8.30 13.92 4.76
CA LEU A 88 8.38 12.49 5.05
C LEU A 88 7.05 11.76 4.87
N THR A 89 6.02 12.42 4.31
CA THR A 89 4.80 11.71 3.93
C THR A 89 5.12 10.67 2.84
N LEU A 90 4.18 9.76 2.63
CA LEU A 90 4.35 8.70 1.64
C LEU A 90 4.35 9.31 0.22
N PRO A 91 5.36 9.02 -0.63
CA PRO A 91 5.33 9.46 -2.02
C PRO A 91 4.27 8.71 -2.83
N ARG A 92 3.96 9.21 -4.03
CA ARG A 92 3.21 8.42 -5.02
C ARG A 92 4.01 7.18 -5.37
N ARG A 93 3.35 6.10 -5.79
CA ARG A 93 4.03 4.86 -6.22
C ARG A 93 5.22 5.13 -7.15
N GLN A 94 5.00 5.88 -8.23
CA GLN A 94 6.05 6.12 -9.23
C GLN A 94 7.27 6.86 -8.68
N GLU A 95 7.11 7.69 -7.65
CA GLU A 95 8.21 8.38 -6.99
C GLU A 95 8.92 7.44 -6.01
N LEU A 96 8.15 6.65 -5.26
CA LEU A 96 8.69 5.74 -4.26
C LEU A 96 9.49 4.59 -4.88
N GLU A 97 9.06 4.07 -6.05
CA GLU A 97 9.80 3.05 -6.80
C GLU A 97 11.22 3.52 -7.17
N VAL A 98 11.40 4.82 -7.39
CA VAL A 98 12.70 5.44 -7.71
C VAL A 98 13.49 5.75 -6.45
N LEU A 99 12.86 6.44 -5.50
CA LEU A 99 13.52 6.93 -4.30
C LEU A 99 13.97 5.79 -3.38
N GLU A 100 13.10 4.79 -3.19
CA GLU A 100 13.33 3.70 -2.26
C GLU A 100 12.77 2.38 -2.83
N PRO A 101 13.36 1.81 -3.90
CA PRO A 101 12.88 0.57 -4.53
C PRO A 101 12.78 -0.61 -3.54
N SER A 102 13.64 -0.62 -2.50
CA SER A 102 13.59 -1.61 -1.42
C SER A 102 12.32 -1.56 -0.56
N ALA A 103 11.49 -0.51 -0.69
CA ALA A 103 10.22 -0.38 -0.01
C ALA A 103 9.20 -1.44 -0.45
N TYR A 104 9.40 -2.08 -1.60
CA TYR A 104 8.44 -3.01 -2.19
C TYR A 104 8.89 -4.48 -2.11
N TYR A 105 7.90 -5.37 -2.06
CA TYR A 105 8.07 -6.80 -2.29
C TYR A 105 7.95 -7.15 -3.79
N SER A 106 8.72 -8.14 -4.25
CA SER A 106 8.45 -8.85 -5.51
C SER A 106 7.32 -9.87 -5.35
N ALA A 107 6.74 -10.35 -6.45
CA ALA A 107 5.71 -11.39 -6.41
C ALA A 107 6.23 -12.68 -5.75
N GLU A 108 7.47 -13.08 -6.04
CA GLU A 108 8.14 -14.24 -5.44
C GLU A 108 8.31 -14.07 -3.93
N GLU A 109 8.71 -12.88 -3.48
CA GLU A 109 8.84 -12.62 -2.05
C GLU A 109 7.48 -12.70 -1.35
N VAL A 110 6.40 -12.17 -1.94
CA VAL A 110 5.04 -12.29 -1.37
C VAL A 110 4.58 -13.75 -1.35
N LYS A 111 4.90 -14.54 -2.39
CA LYS A 111 4.63 -16.00 -2.42
C LYS A 111 5.39 -16.74 -1.30
N ALA A 112 6.60 -16.29 -0.99
CA ALA A 112 7.45 -16.88 0.04
C ALA A 112 7.12 -16.44 1.49
N LEU A 113 6.25 -15.43 1.68
CA LEU A 113 5.85 -15.01 3.01
C LEU A 113 5.09 -16.13 3.75
N PRO A 114 5.29 -16.27 5.07
CA PRO A 114 4.60 -17.28 5.85
C PRO A 114 3.09 -17.04 5.83
N ARG A 115 2.33 -18.10 5.58
CA ARG A 115 0.87 -18.07 5.66
C ARG A 115 0.41 -18.07 7.13
N GLY A 116 -0.75 -17.49 7.38
CA GLY A 116 -1.40 -17.58 8.67
C GLY A 116 -1.82 -19.02 9.02
N PRO A 117 -2.32 -19.24 10.24
CA PRO A 117 -2.59 -20.59 10.73
C PRO A 117 -3.75 -21.25 9.98
N ARG A 118 -3.70 -22.59 9.88
CA ARG A 118 -4.71 -23.43 9.19
C ARG A 118 -6.14 -23.14 9.66
N ASN A 119 -6.32 -22.97 10.96
CA ASN A 119 -7.63 -22.75 11.59
C ASN A 119 -8.26 -21.38 11.27
N ALA A 120 -7.49 -20.45 10.69
CA ALA A 120 -7.97 -19.17 10.17
C ALA A 120 -8.12 -19.19 8.64
N GLY A 121 -8.06 -20.36 8.00
CA GLY A 121 -8.18 -20.49 6.55
C GLY A 121 -6.88 -20.24 5.76
N PHE A 122 -5.71 -20.30 6.42
CA PHE A 122 -4.41 -20.02 5.80
C PHE A 122 -4.33 -18.64 5.09
N PRO A 123 -4.66 -17.54 5.77
CA PRO A 123 -4.63 -16.23 5.15
C PRO A 123 -3.22 -15.90 4.65
N MET A 124 -3.15 -15.11 3.58
CA MET A 124 -1.88 -14.58 3.09
C MET A 124 -1.35 -13.52 4.06
N ALA A 125 -0.04 -13.34 4.07
CA ALA A 125 0.60 -12.21 4.73
C ALA A 125 0.43 -10.93 3.87
N VAL A 126 -0.82 -10.60 3.54
CA VAL A 126 -1.19 -9.41 2.76
C VAL A 126 -2.20 -8.59 3.57
N LEU A 127 -1.88 -7.31 3.77
CA LEU A 127 -2.70 -6.33 4.47
C LEU A 127 -3.16 -5.25 3.50
N ALA A 128 -4.46 -5.19 3.22
CA ALA A 128 -5.06 -4.11 2.45
C ALA A 128 -5.53 -2.98 3.37
N VAL A 129 -5.13 -1.75 3.06
CA VAL A 129 -5.42 -0.56 3.88
C VAL A 129 -6.44 0.31 3.16
N SER A 130 -7.63 0.40 3.75
CA SER A 130 -8.65 1.37 3.35
C SER A 130 -8.55 2.61 4.23
N HIS A 131 -8.45 3.77 3.60
CA HIS A 131 -8.32 5.05 4.28
C HIS A 131 -9.04 6.15 3.49
N SER A 132 -9.43 7.22 4.17
CA SER A 132 -10.00 8.40 3.52
C SER A 132 -8.89 9.38 3.15
N TRP A 133 -9.01 9.98 1.97
CA TRP A 133 -8.15 11.08 1.57
C TRP A 133 -8.44 12.31 2.43
N GLU A 134 -7.39 12.89 3.02
CA GLU A 134 -7.50 14.09 3.87
C GLU A 134 -7.48 15.39 3.06
N SER A 135 -6.79 15.42 1.91
CA SER A 135 -6.83 16.55 0.97
C SER A 135 -6.89 16.08 -0.47
N GLU A 136 -7.19 17.00 -1.39
CA GLU A 136 -7.17 16.73 -2.81
C GLU A 136 -5.77 16.31 -3.26
N GLU A 137 -4.72 16.96 -2.76
CA GLU A 137 -3.32 16.81 -3.19
C GLU A 137 -2.60 15.63 -2.57
N HIS A 138 -3.03 15.14 -1.40
CA HIS A 138 -2.38 14.03 -0.73
C HIS A 138 -3.34 13.33 0.23
N PRO A 139 -3.40 11.98 0.23
CA PRO A 139 -4.31 11.26 1.11
C PRO A 139 -3.99 11.43 2.60
N ASP A 140 -2.71 11.52 2.93
CA ASP A 140 -2.21 11.63 4.30
C ASP A 140 -1.10 12.71 4.46
N PRO A 141 -1.41 14.01 4.27
CA PRO A 141 -0.43 15.11 4.19
C PRO A 141 0.33 15.35 5.49
N HIS A 142 -0.15 14.78 6.60
CA HIS A 142 0.47 14.86 7.91
C HIS A 142 1.03 13.51 8.40
N GLY A 143 0.92 12.47 7.56
CA GLY A 143 1.38 11.12 7.88
C GLY A 143 0.61 10.45 9.04
N ARG A 144 -0.59 10.93 9.37
CA ARG A 144 -1.42 10.39 10.46
C ARG A 144 -1.84 8.96 10.18
N THR A 145 -2.30 8.67 8.96
CA THR A 145 -2.68 7.32 8.54
C THR A 145 -1.47 6.39 8.58
N LEU A 146 -0.31 6.86 8.12
CA LEU A 146 0.94 6.10 8.19
C LEU A 146 1.31 5.75 9.65
N LEU A 147 1.23 6.72 10.57
CA LEU A 147 1.51 6.48 11.99
C LEU A 147 0.54 5.44 12.58
N MET A 148 -0.75 5.61 12.33
CA MET A 148 -1.79 4.68 12.80
C MET A 148 -1.59 3.27 12.24
N LEU A 149 -1.22 3.15 10.96
CA LEU A 149 -0.95 1.88 10.31
C LEU A 149 0.27 1.19 10.92
N ALA A 150 1.37 1.92 11.14
CA ALA A 150 2.57 1.37 11.76
C ALA A 150 2.31 0.88 13.20
N ASP A 151 1.51 1.61 13.97
CA ASP A 151 1.09 1.19 15.32
C ASP A 151 0.23 -0.07 15.28
N ALA A 152 -0.69 -0.15 14.32
CA ALA A 152 -1.54 -1.32 14.13
C ALA A 152 -0.74 -2.56 13.75
N ILE A 153 0.22 -2.43 12.82
CA ILE A 153 1.12 -3.52 12.42
C ILE A 153 1.94 -3.99 13.63
N THR A 154 2.62 -3.05 14.31
CA THR A 154 3.49 -3.37 15.45
C THR A 154 2.70 -4.06 16.58
N THR A 155 1.52 -3.52 16.90
CA THR A 155 0.64 -4.08 17.93
C THR A 155 0.17 -5.48 17.56
N ALA A 156 -0.30 -5.68 16.32
CA ALA A 156 -0.80 -6.98 15.87
C ALA A 156 0.30 -8.04 15.79
N GLN A 157 1.53 -7.66 15.46
CA GLN A 157 2.70 -8.55 15.46
C GLN A 157 3.14 -8.94 16.88
N ALA A 158 2.94 -8.06 17.87
CA ALA A 158 3.23 -8.33 19.27
C ALA A 158 2.19 -9.23 19.94
N ILE A 159 0.93 -9.23 19.47
CA ILE A 159 -0.14 -10.04 20.06
C ILE A 159 -0.02 -11.49 19.62
N GLN A 160 0.31 -12.35 20.57
CA GLN A 160 0.18 -13.80 20.45
C GLN A 160 -1.21 -14.26 20.89
N VAL A 161 -1.83 -15.12 20.09
CA VAL A 161 -3.12 -15.76 20.38
C VAL A 161 -2.86 -17.22 20.65
N SER A 162 -3.38 -17.72 21.78
CA SER A 162 -3.28 -19.12 22.18
C SER A 162 -4.64 -19.80 22.11
N LYS A 163 -4.71 -20.99 21.50
CA LYS A 163 -5.92 -21.85 21.55
C LYS A 163 -5.50 -23.31 21.68
N GLY A 164 -5.75 -23.90 22.85
CA GLY A 164 -5.26 -25.25 23.17
C GLY A 164 -3.73 -25.28 23.18
N PRO A 165 -3.08 -26.30 22.58
CA PRO A 165 -1.62 -26.42 22.58
C PRO A 165 -0.91 -25.52 21.56
N TYR A 166 -1.66 -24.70 20.79
CA TYR A 166 -1.12 -23.91 19.69
C TYR A 166 -1.10 -22.41 20.03
N THR A 167 0.03 -21.76 19.71
CA THR A 167 0.21 -20.30 19.83
C THR A 167 0.62 -19.75 18.47
N TRP A 168 0.03 -18.62 18.06
CA TRP A 168 0.37 -17.94 16.81
C TRP A 168 0.28 -16.42 16.96
N GLN A 169 0.91 -15.67 16.05
CA GLN A 169 0.80 -14.20 16.01
C GLN A 169 -0.49 -13.78 15.28
N THR A 170 -1.11 -12.68 15.72
CA THR A 170 -2.32 -12.13 15.06
C THR A 170 -2.02 -11.64 13.64
N LEU A 171 -0.79 -11.16 13.44
CA LEU A 171 -0.23 -10.77 12.16
C LEU A 171 1.21 -11.28 12.07
N PRO A 172 1.65 -11.88 10.96
CA PRO A 172 3.04 -12.33 10.82
C PRO A 172 4.05 -11.19 10.96
N SER A 173 5.27 -11.51 11.36
CA SER A 173 6.39 -10.55 11.50
C SER A 173 6.76 -9.81 10.20
N ARG A 174 6.37 -10.36 9.05
CA ARG A 174 6.53 -9.74 7.73
C ARG A 174 5.22 -9.83 6.96
N VAL A 175 4.76 -8.70 6.44
CA VAL A 175 3.50 -8.59 5.73
C VAL A 175 3.67 -7.64 4.55
N ALA A 176 3.09 -8.01 3.42
CA ALA A 176 2.98 -7.16 2.25
C ALA A 176 1.76 -6.24 2.39
N VAL A 177 1.96 -4.92 2.32
CA VAL A 177 0.94 -3.92 2.57
C VAL A 177 0.47 -3.31 1.26
N PHE A 178 -0.81 -3.48 0.95
CA PHE A 178 -1.50 -2.74 -0.10
C PHE A 178 -2.00 -1.41 0.47
N PHE A 179 -1.40 -0.31 0.03
CA PHE A 179 -1.80 1.06 0.33
C PHE A 179 -1.98 1.77 -1.00
N ASP A 180 -3.22 1.86 -1.49
CA ASP A 180 -3.61 2.36 -2.81
C ASP A 180 -2.73 3.50 -3.37
N PHE A 181 -2.43 4.55 -2.60
CA PHE A 181 -1.63 5.68 -3.03
C PHE A 181 -0.17 5.33 -3.40
N CYS A 182 0.41 4.35 -2.71
CA CYS A 182 1.77 3.86 -2.93
C CYS A 182 1.80 2.54 -3.70
N SER A 183 0.66 1.87 -3.85
CA SER A 183 0.51 0.57 -4.50
C SER A 183 0.04 0.70 -5.95
N LEU A 184 -0.70 1.74 -6.27
CA LEU A 184 -1.22 2.03 -7.61
C LEU A 184 -0.48 3.23 -8.21
N PHE A 185 -0.35 3.26 -9.54
CA PHE A 185 0.04 4.48 -10.24
C PHE A 185 -0.95 5.61 -9.92
N GLN A 186 -0.44 6.81 -9.69
CA GLN A 186 -1.28 7.96 -9.36
C GLN A 186 -1.24 8.96 -10.51
N PRO A 187 -2.39 9.50 -10.97
CA PRO A 187 -2.42 10.46 -12.08
C PRO A 187 -1.57 11.70 -11.79
N PRO A 188 -1.15 12.44 -12.84
CA PRO A 188 -0.49 13.72 -12.67
C PRO A 188 -1.43 14.69 -11.94
N ARG A 189 -0.88 15.52 -11.04
CA ARG A 189 -1.70 16.42 -10.22
C ARG A 189 -1.64 17.87 -10.69
N ALA A 190 -0.56 18.27 -11.38
CA ALA A 190 -0.45 19.60 -11.96
C ALA A 190 -0.88 19.59 -13.44
N LYS A 191 -1.47 20.69 -13.91
CA LYS A 191 -1.76 20.90 -15.35
C LYS A 191 -0.50 20.88 -16.22
N GLU A 192 0.65 21.11 -15.60
CA GLU A 192 1.97 21.18 -16.24
C GLU A 192 2.79 19.90 -16.06
N GLU A 193 2.34 18.96 -15.22
CA GLU A 193 3.03 17.68 -15.09
C GLU A 193 2.78 16.88 -16.37
N PRO A 194 3.84 16.45 -17.07
CA PRO A 194 3.69 15.70 -18.31
C PRO A 194 2.85 14.44 -18.08
N PRO A 195 2.07 14.02 -19.10
CA PRO A 195 1.26 12.81 -18.99
C PRO A 195 2.15 11.64 -18.59
N ILE A 196 1.65 10.81 -17.67
CA ILE A 196 2.31 9.55 -17.37
C ILE A 196 2.30 8.71 -18.66
N GLY A 197 3.46 8.17 -19.04
CA GLY A 197 3.61 7.36 -20.25
C GLY A 197 2.55 6.26 -20.35
N GLU A 198 2.39 5.70 -21.56
CA GLU A 198 1.32 4.73 -21.85
C GLU A 198 1.32 3.52 -20.91
N GLY A 199 2.51 3.01 -20.56
CA GLY A 199 2.65 1.85 -19.66
C GLY A 199 2.01 2.07 -18.29
N PRO A 200 2.45 3.04 -17.49
CA PRO A 200 1.82 3.41 -16.22
C PRO A 200 0.32 3.73 -16.33
N THR A 201 -0.10 4.42 -17.41
CA THR A 201 -1.52 4.72 -17.64
C THR A 201 -2.34 3.43 -17.81
N MET A 202 -1.82 2.46 -18.55
CA MET A 202 -2.45 1.15 -18.70
C MET A 202 -2.42 0.33 -17.41
N ALA A 203 -1.31 0.34 -16.67
CA ALA A 203 -1.19 -0.32 -15.38
C ALA A 203 -2.20 0.24 -14.35
N LEU A 204 -2.38 1.56 -14.32
CA LEU A 204 -3.42 2.20 -13.50
C LEU A 204 -4.82 1.72 -13.89
N ARG A 205 -5.14 1.74 -15.19
CA ARG A 205 -6.45 1.28 -15.68
C ARG A 205 -6.69 -0.19 -15.34
N ALA A 206 -5.69 -1.05 -15.52
CA ALA A 206 -5.78 -2.47 -15.16
C ALA A 206 -6.04 -2.65 -13.66
N ALA A 207 -5.28 -1.96 -12.81
CA ALA A 207 -5.43 -2.06 -11.37
C ALA A 207 -6.80 -1.54 -10.88
N LEU A 208 -7.34 -0.47 -11.48
CA LEU A 208 -8.66 0.06 -11.12
C LEU A 208 -9.79 -0.92 -11.44
N THR A 209 -9.69 -1.69 -12.51
CA THR A 209 -10.69 -2.72 -12.88
C THR A 209 -10.73 -3.88 -11.87
N ARG A 210 -9.63 -4.14 -11.16
CA ARG A 210 -9.48 -5.27 -10.23
C ARG A 210 -9.21 -4.85 -8.79
N MET A 211 -9.35 -3.56 -8.48
CA MET A 211 -9.03 -3.01 -7.17
C MET A 211 -9.84 -3.66 -6.04
N GLN A 212 -11.07 -4.07 -6.32
CA GLN A 212 -11.95 -4.80 -5.42
C GLN A 212 -11.34 -6.09 -4.88
N VAL A 213 -10.45 -6.76 -5.64
CA VAL A 213 -9.80 -8.01 -5.22
C VAL A 213 -9.02 -7.79 -3.93
N TRP A 214 -8.27 -6.70 -3.81
CA TRP A 214 -7.46 -6.41 -2.61
C TRP A 214 -8.28 -6.35 -1.33
N TYR A 215 -9.51 -5.83 -1.41
CA TYR A 215 -10.39 -5.64 -0.27
C TYR A 215 -11.40 -6.77 -0.04
N ALA A 216 -11.67 -7.59 -1.07
CA ALA A 216 -12.70 -8.63 -1.04
C ALA A 216 -12.13 -10.05 -1.04
N HIS A 217 -10.84 -10.23 -1.36
CA HIS A 217 -10.21 -11.54 -1.39
C HIS A 217 -10.19 -12.19 0.00
N GLN A 218 -10.63 -13.44 0.09
CA GLN A 218 -10.82 -14.18 1.35
C GLN A 218 -9.51 -14.39 2.13
N LEU A 219 -8.38 -14.37 1.43
CA LEU A 219 -7.06 -14.56 2.02
C LEU A 219 -6.34 -13.24 2.37
N THR A 220 -6.92 -12.06 2.12
CA THR A 220 -6.32 -10.78 2.51
C THR A 220 -6.88 -10.29 3.85
N THR A 221 -6.04 -9.64 4.64
CA THR A 221 -6.48 -8.94 5.86
C THR A 221 -6.80 -7.50 5.50
N CYS A 222 -7.95 -6.98 5.94
CA CYS A 222 -8.30 -5.57 5.71
C CYS A 222 -8.14 -4.74 6.98
N ALA A 223 -7.43 -3.63 6.86
CA ALA A 223 -7.31 -2.57 7.86
C ALA A 223 -8.11 -1.34 7.39
N GLY A 224 -9.04 -0.87 8.23
CA GLY A 224 -9.70 0.42 8.01
C GLY A 224 -9.13 1.48 8.94
N ALA A 225 -8.57 2.56 8.41
CA ALA A 225 -8.19 3.73 9.18
C ALA A 225 -9.37 4.72 9.23
N ALA A 226 -10.10 4.75 10.34
CA ALA A 226 -11.21 5.67 10.54
C ALA A 226 -10.92 6.65 11.68
N ARG A 227 -11.26 7.93 11.48
CA ARG A 227 -11.39 8.87 12.60
C ARG A 227 -12.64 8.49 13.38
N GLN A 228 -12.50 8.16 14.66
CA GLN A 228 -13.65 8.22 15.57
C GLN A 228 -13.98 9.70 15.78
N ALA A 229 -15.15 10.13 15.30
CA ALA A 229 -15.73 11.37 15.77
C ALA A 229 -16.00 11.20 17.27
N ALA A 230 -15.51 12.12 18.10
CA ALA A 230 -15.90 12.18 19.50
C ALA A 230 -17.43 12.26 19.55
N ARG A 231 -18.09 11.19 20.02
CA ARG A 231 -19.52 11.26 20.30
C ARG A 231 -19.69 12.27 21.42
N GLY A 232 -20.38 13.37 21.12
CA GLY A 232 -20.62 14.45 22.06
C GLY A 232 -21.30 13.91 23.33
N GLY A 233 -20.79 14.37 24.48
CA GLY A 233 -21.42 14.12 25.78
C GLY A 233 -20.54 13.39 26.78
N GLU A 234 -19.31 13.86 27.03
CA GLU A 234 -18.72 13.94 28.38
C GLU A 234 -17.36 14.66 28.32
N ARG A 235 -17.06 15.46 29.34
CA ARG A 235 -15.96 16.44 29.37
C ARG A 235 -14.58 15.76 29.24
N PRO A 236 -13.63 16.33 28.46
CA PRO A 236 -12.31 15.75 28.32
C PRO A 236 -11.47 16.04 29.56
N LEU A 237 -11.07 14.99 30.27
CA LEU A 237 -9.89 15.02 31.13
C LEU A 237 -8.74 14.44 30.29
N HIS A 238 -7.88 15.34 29.81
CA HIS A 238 -6.59 15.10 29.16
C HIS A 238 -6.49 14.02 28.06
N GLY A 239 -6.37 14.50 26.81
CA GLY A 239 -5.47 13.89 25.81
C GLY A 239 -6.04 12.76 24.92
N ALA A 240 -5.89 12.98 23.61
CA ALA A 240 -5.94 12.00 22.51
C ALA A 240 -7.33 11.49 22.05
N SER A 241 -7.88 12.12 21.00
CA SER A 241 -8.71 11.42 20.02
C SER A 241 -7.80 10.50 19.20
N CYS A 242 -7.59 9.26 19.64
CA CYS A 242 -6.80 8.28 18.90
C CYS A 242 -7.70 7.61 17.86
N GLY A 243 -7.40 7.79 16.56
CA GLY A 243 -8.02 6.98 15.51
C GLY A 243 -7.68 5.50 15.75
N GLN A 244 -8.60 4.60 15.41
CA GLN A 244 -8.36 3.16 15.46
C GLN A 244 -8.19 2.60 14.04
N VAL A 245 -7.23 1.70 13.87
CA VAL A 245 -7.19 0.79 12.73
C VAL A 245 -7.80 -0.53 13.18
N LEU A 246 -8.93 -0.90 12.59
CA LEU A 246 -9.55 -2.19 12.88
C LEU A 246 -9.03 -3.22 11.86
N LEU A 247 -8.22 -4.16 12.32
CA LEU A 247 -7.86 -5.35 11.56
C LEU A 247 -9.04 -6.32 11.60
N ARG A 248 -9.69 -6.55 10.46
CA ARG A 248 -10.71 -7.58 10.33
C ARG A 248 -10.16 -8.73 9.51
N HIS A 249 -9.98 -9.88 10.17
CA HIS A 249 -9.88 -11.17 9.50
C HIS A 249 -11.30 -11.61 9.14
N ARG A 250 -11.59 -11.86 7.85
CA ARG A 250 -12.84 -12.51 7.45
C ARG A 250 -12.76 -13.99 7.84
N ARG A 251 -13.79 -14.47 8.53
CA ARG A 251 -13.97 -15.89 8.84
C ARG A 251 -14.66 -16.60 7.69
#